data_AF-A0A0F3QM09-F1
#
_entry.id   AF-A0A0F3QM09-F1
#
_cell.length_a   1.000
_cell.length_b   1.000
_cell.length_c   1.000
_cell.angle_alpha   90.00
_cell.angle_beta   90.00
_cell.angle_gamma   90.00
#
_symmetry.space_group_name_H-M   'P 1'
#
loop_
_entity.id
_entity.type
_entity.pdbx_description
1 polymer ?
#
loop_
_entity_poly.entity_id
_entity_poly.type
_entity_poly.pdbx_seq_one_letter_code
_entity_poly.pdbx_strand_id
1 'polypeptide(L)'
;MTTPIYYIKDGNLSFADKIILSDLELYLYKGDKICLIGRNGCGKSSLMKVISEDYELDNGELFKDPAITTGYLKQDIAIKLNSDVYDFILEQKSNNKEIDKYQIDIILEKLQINGTDNLSTYSGGQLRRASLAKTLILEPEILLLDEPTNHLDIETIEWLEGYVKSYNGAIICVSHDRTFLSNVTNKIWWLDRGHLRKSDKGFKYFDEWQNIIIEQEEAALRKLNKKLAQENEWLNAGVTARRKRNQKRLAQLKTLREIAREHAAKLARSKQRVQAELEENIAKSKFIIEADNVSFSYKNTKIIDNFSFRVKKGEKIGIIGANGSGKSTFIKLLTKQLTPEIGKIIYGGNLDISYFDQHREKLNHNHTLQQTLCPTGGDQVFLPNDKTMHVAGYLKQFMFDPKLLNAKTAILSGGEANRLLLAKILINPGNLLILDEPTNDLDMDSLEILLDILADYSGTLIVVSHDRDFLDRLVTRTLVFAQGKIHDLTGGYEDYKQYFTASPTIKKTSKPITLTSSPKETQNKKLSYKYQRLLETLPNEIDKLEASIKALEKQLEDSNLYLANPQKYNQISTQLVNDKKKLDELLNQWLTIQS
;
A
#
# COMPACT_ATOMS: atom_id res chain seq x y z
N MET A 1 -10.24 -32.04 -21.52
CA MET A 1 -10.72 -30.65 -21.36
C MET A 1 -11.60 -30.64 -20.13
N THR A 2 -11.20 -29.92 -19.08
CA THR A 2 -12.02 -29.73 -17.89
C THR A 2 -13.24 -28.89 -18.25
N THR A 3 -14.43 -29.34 -17.89
CA THR A 3 -15.67 -28.57 -18.08
C THR A 3 -15.70 -27.39 -17.10
N PRO A 4 -16.12 -26.19 -17.54
CA PRO A 4 -16.29 -25.07 -16.64
C PRO A 4 -17.45 -25.35 -15.67
N ILE A 5 -17.25 -24.98 -14.40
CA ILE A 5 -18.27 -25.09 -13.35
C ILE A 5 -19.33 -23.98 -13.45
N TYR A 6 -18.95 -22.84 -14.03
CA TYR A 6 -19.81 -21.70 -14.26
C TYR A 6 -19.29 -20.94 -15.48
N TYR A 7 -20.19 -20.48 -16.35
CA TYR A 7 -19.81 -19.60 -17.46
C TYR A 7 -20.91 -18.58 -17.74
N ILE A 8 -20.47 -17.42 -18.25
CA ILE A 8 -21.33 -16.41 -18.85
C ILE A 8 -20.80 -16.13 -20.25
N LYS A 9 -21.69 -15.99 -21.24
CA LYS A 9 -21.37 -15.53 -22.60
C LYS A 9 -22.28 -14.38 -22.98
N ASP A 10 -21.70 -13.37 -23.63
CA ASP A 10 -22.42 -12.18 -24.14
C ASP A 10 -23.32 -11.52 -23.09
N GLY A 11 -22.86 -11.51 -21.83
CA GLY A 11 -23.61 -11.00 -20.69
C GLY A 11 -23.64 -9.48 -20.63
N ASN A 12 -24.83 -8.87 -20.52
CA ASN A 12 -24.96 -7.43 -20.31
C ASN A 12 -25.73 -7.13 -19.02
N LEU A 13 -25.28 -6.09 -18.31
CA LEU A 13 -25.94 -5.57 -17.11
C LEU A 13 -26.00 -4.04 -17.15
N SER A 14 -27.21 -3.51 -17.07
CA SER A 14 -27.50 -2.08 -17.02
C SER A 14 -28.33 -1.74 -15.78
N PHE A 15 -28.03 -0.60 -15.16
CA PHE A 15 -28.93 -0.01 -14.15
C PHE A 15 -29.40 1.35 -14.65
N ALA A 16 -30.71 1.46 -14.84
CA ALA A 16 -31.34 2.60 -15.51
C ALA A 16 -30.64 2.87 -16.86
N ASP A 17 -30.05 4.05 -17.04
CA ASP A 17 -29.40 4.44 -18.30
C ASP A 17 -27.87 4.17 -18.32
N LYS A 18 -27.31 3.56 -17.27
CA LYS A 18 -25.87 3.30 -17.17
C LYS A 18 -25.58 1.82 -17.38
N ILE A 19 -24.88 1.51 -18.47
CA ILE A 19 -24.30 0.19 -18.71
C ILE A 19 -23.14 0.00 -17.73
N ILE A 20 -23.19 -1.08 -16.95
CA ILE A 20 -22.18 -1.40 -15.94
C ILE A 20 -21.28 -2.52 -16.44
N LEU A 21 -21.86 -3.54 -17.06
CA LEU A 21 -21.13 -4.65 -17.67
C LEU A 21 -21.61 -4.81 -19.12
N SER A 22 -20.65 -4.90 -20.03
CA SER A 22 -20.89 -5.01 -21.47
C SER A 22 -20.04 -6.13 -22.07
N ASP A 23 -20.66 -6.97 -22.89
CA ASP A 23 -20.06 -8.11 -23.59
C ASP A 23 -19.29 -9.02 -22.62
N LEU A 24 -19.94 -9.36 -21.51
CA LEU A 24 -19.32 -10.14 -20.45
C LEU A 24 -19.25 -11.60 -20.86
N GLU A 25 -18.03 -12.04 -21.14
CA GLU A 25 -17.70 -13.45 -21.20
C GLU A 25 -16.89 -13.83 -19.97
N LEU A 26 -17.11 -14.99 -19.36
CA LEU A 26 -16.19 -15.58 -18.39
C LEU A 26 -16.41 -17.08 -18.27
N TYR A 27 -15.36 -17.78 -17.83
CA TYR A 27 -15.37 -19.21 -17.58
C TYR A 27 -14.65 -19.45 -16.26
N LEU A 28 -15.33 -20.13 -15.34
CA LEU A 28 -14.78 -20.55 -14.06
C LEU A 28 -14.51 -22.04 -14.08
N TYR A 29 -13.33 -22.42 -13.61
CA TYR A 29 -12.92 -23.81 -13.43
C TYR A 29 -12.61 -24.09 -11.96
N LYS A 30 -12.75 -25.35 -11.55
CA LYS A 30 -12.38 -25.78 -10.19
C LYS A 30 -10.88 -25.55 -9.96
N GLY A 31 -10.55 -24.92 -8.82
CA GLY A 31 -9.19 -24.53 -8.48
C GLY A 31 -8.72 -23.19 -9.04
N ASP A 32 -9.56 -22.48 -9.80
CA ASP A 32 -9.26 -21.10 -10.20
C ASP A 32 -9.22 -20.18 -8.98
N LYS A 33 -8.20 -19.33 -8.88
CA LYS A 33 -8.03 -18.34 -7.82
C LYS A 33 -7.86 -16.99 -8.48
N ILE A 34 -8.98 -16.33 -8.69
CA ILE A 34 -9.09 -15.17 -9.55
C ILE A 34 -9.08 -13.91 -8.70
N CYS A 35 -8.18 -12.99 -9.04
CA CYS A 35 -8.22 -11.62 -8.57
C CYS A 35 -9.16 -10.80 -9.44
N LEU A 36 -10.18 -10.15 -8.86
CA LEU A 36 -11.03 -9.19 -9.56
C LEU A 36 -10.63 -7.76 -9.19
N ILE A 37 -10.05 -7.05 -10.16
CA ILE A 37 -9.50 -5.70 -9.99
C ILE A 37 -10.31 -4.70 -10.83
N GLY A 38 -10.41 -3.47 -10.33
CA GLY A 38 -11.03 -2.37 -11.05
C GLY A 38 -11.24 -1.17 -10.13
N ARG A 39 -11.51 -0.02 -10.73
CA ARG A 39 -11.76 1.23 -9.99
C ARG A 39 -13.05 1.14 -9.17
N ASN A 40 -13.18 1.96 -8.13
CA ASN A 40 -14.45 1.99 -7.40
C ASN A 40 -15.58 2.46 -8.31
N GLY A 41 -16.72 1.77 -8.26
CA GLY A 41 -17.87 2.03 -9.14
C GLY A 41 -17.77 1.48 -10.57
N CYS A 42 -16.75 0.69 -10.92
CA CYS A 42 -16.65 0.05 -12.24
C CYS A 42 -17.54 -1.19 -12.43
N GLY A 43 -18.15 -1.72 -11.35
CA GLY A 43 -19.05 -2.87 -11.42
C GLY A 43 -18.58 -4.15 -10.73
N LYS A 44 -17.46 -4.14 -9.98
CA LYS A 44 -16.91 -5.34 -9.27
C LYS A 44 -17.97 -6.07 -8.43
N SER A 45 -18.59 -5.36 -7.48
CA SER A 45 -19.62 -5.96 -6.62
C SER A 45 -20.90 -6.31 -7.39
N SER A 46 -21.19 -5.63 -8.51
CA SER A 46 -22.30 -6.02 -9.39
C SER A 46 -22.02 -7.35 -10.09
N LEU A 47 -20.79 -7.57 -10.57
CA LEU A 47 -20.37 -8.85 -11.15
C LEU A 47 -20.43 -9.99 -10.12
N MET A 48 -19.98 -9.73 -8.89
CA MET A 48 -20.07 -10.70 -7.78
C MET A 48 -21.53 -11.09 -7.50
N LYS A 49 -22.45 -10.10 -7.52
CA LYS A 49 -23.88 -10.33 -7.34
C LYS A 49 -24.52 -11.11 -8.49
N VAL A 50 -24.06 -10.93 -9.72
CA VAL A 50 -24.49 -11.78 -10.85
C VAL A 50 -24.05 -13.23 -10.63
N ILE A 51 -22.81 -13.45 -10.18
CA ILE A 51 -22.29 -14.81 -9.93
C ILE A 51 -22.98 -15.47 -8.73
N SER A 52 -23.36 -14.68 -7.72
CA SER A 52 -24.13 -15.16 -6.57
C SER A 52 -25.64 -15.29 -6.82
N GLU A 53 -26.12 -15.02 -8.05
CA GLU A 53 -27.55 -15.02 -8.42
C GLU A 53 -28.39 -13.97 -7.66
N ASP A 54 -27.77 -12.95 -7.08
CA ASP A 54 -28.47 -11.80 -6.49
C ASP A 54 -29.01 -10.86 -7.58
N TYR A 55 -28.36 -10.81 -8.75
CA TYR A 55 -28.75 -10.02 -9.92
C TYR A 55 -28.89 -10.90 -11.16
N GLU A 56 -29.91 -10.61 -11.96
CA GLU A 56 -30.11 -11.19 -13.29
C GLU A 56 -29.41 -10.34 -14.36
N LEU A 57 -28.92 -10.99 -15.41
CA LEU A 57 -28.38 -10.32 -16.58
C LEU A 57 -29.52 -9.88 -17.52
N ASP A 58 -29.35 -8.73 -18.17
CA ASP A 58 -30.32 -8.23 -19.15
C ASP A 58 -30.29 -9.06 -20.45
N ASN A 59 -29.09 -9.51 -20.84
CA ASN A 59 -28.83 -10.37 -22.00
C ASN A 59 -27.67 -11.32 -21.70
N GLY A 60 -27.55 -12.39 -22.51
CA GLY A 60 -26.45 -13.35 -22.46
C GLY A 60 -26.90 -14.75 -22.02
N GLU A 61 -25.98 -15.71 -22.15
CA GLU A 61 -26.16 -17.07 -21.67
C GLU A 61 -25.41 -17.25 -20.34
N LEU A 62 -26.12 -17.65 -19.29
CA LEU A 62 -25.55 -18.01 -18.00
C LEU A 62 -25.78 -19.49 -17.74
N PHE A 63 -24.72 -20.21 -17.40
CA PHE A 63 -24.80 -21.60 -16.96
C PHE A 63 -24.04 -21.78 -15.66
N LYS A 64 -24.69 -22.45 -14.72
CA LYS A 64 -24.13 -22.94 -13.47
C LYS A 64 -24.55 -24.39 -13.32
N ASP A 65 -23.61 -25.25 -12.96
CA ASP A 65 -23.96 -26.63 -12.62
C ASP A 65 -24.80 -26.65 -11.32
N PRO A 66 -26.02 -27.24 -11.32
CA PRO A 66 -26.92 -27.23 -10.17
C PRO A 66 -26.37 -27.86 -8.89
N ALA A 67 -25.34 -28.71 -8.99
CA ALA A 67 -24.70 -29.32 -7.82
C ALA A 67 -23.77 -28.34 -7.06
N ILE A 68 -23.48 -27.18 -7.65
CA ILE A 68 -22.43 -26.26 -7.20
C ILE A 68 -23.00 -25.23 -6.24
N THR A 69 -22.43 -25.17 -5.04
CA THR A 69 -22.76 -24.18 -4.03
C THR A 69 -21.89 -22.93 -4.17
N THR A 70 -22.50 -21.77 -4.00
CA THR A 70 -21.86 -20.45 -4.03
C THR A 70 -21.90 -19.84 -2.63
N GLY A 71 -20.75 -19.50 -2.06
CA GLY A 71 -20.67 -18.71 -0.82
C GLY A 71 -20.17 -17.32 -1.12
N TYR A 72 -20.82 -16.30 -0.54
CA TYR A 72 -20.50 -14.90 -0.78
C TYR A 72 -20.30 -14.13 0.52
N LEU A 73 -19.10 -13.56 0.69
CA LEU A 73 -18.79 -12.56 1.69
C LEU A 73 -19.06 -11.17 1.10
N LYS A 74 -20.16 -10.53 1.54
CA LYS A 74 -20.56 -9.19 1.10
C LYS A 74 -19.79 -8.11 1.88
N GLN A 75 -19.50 -6.98 1.22
CA GLN A 75 -18.82 -5.83 1.83
C GLN A 75 -19.64 -5.18 2.95
N ASP A 76 -20.95 -4.97 2.74
CA ASP A 76 -21.88 -4.45 3.75
C ASP A 76 -22.79 -5.56 4.26
N ILE A 77 -22.74 -5.82 5.57
CA ILE A 77 -23.48 -6.92 6.18
C ILE A 77 -24.62 -6.35 7.01
N ALA A 78 -25.86 -6.55 6.54
CA ALA A 78 -27.06 -6.31 7.34
C ALA A 78 -27.28 -7.50 8.28
N ILE A 79 -26.62 -7.48 9.45
CA ILE A 79 -26.72 -8.55 10.44
C ILE A 79 -27.94 -8.32 11.32
N LYS A 80 -28.73 -9.37 11.56
CA LYS A 80 -29.72 -9.36 12.65
C LYS A 80 -28.95 -9.35 13.97
N LEU A 81 -28.83 -8.18 14.58
CA LEU A 81 -27.98 -7.93 15.76
C LEU A 81 -28.41 -8.71 17.02
N ASN A 82 -29.52 -9.45 17.01
CA ASN A 82 -30.07 -10.13 18.20
C ASN A 82 -29.76 -11.63 18.27
N SER A 83 -28.99 -12.21 17.34
CA SER A 83 -28.59 -13.62 17.41
C SER A 83 -27.18 -13.81 17.97
N ASP A 84 -26.93 -15.00 18.52
CA ASP A 84 -25.59 -15.43 18.89
C ASP A 84 -24.80 -15.84 17.64
N VAL A 85 -23.47 -15.85 17.74
CA VAL A 85 -22.59 -16.17 16.59
C VAL A 85 -22.86 -17.57 16.04
N TYR A 86 -23.05 -18.58 16.91
CA TYR A 86 -23.44 -19.94 16.46
C TYR A 86 -24.74 -19.92 15.66
N ASP A 87 -25.77 -19.24 16.16
CA ASP A 87 -27.08 -19.18 15.51
C ASP A 87 -27.00 -18.47 14.16
N PHE A 88 -26.21 -17.39 14.08
CA PHE A 88 -25.98 -16.67 12.83
C PHE A 88 -25.27 -17.52 11.77
N ILE A 89 -24.28 -18.32 12.16
CA ILE A 89 -23.59 -19.25 11.27
C ILE A 89 -24.54 -20.36 10.83
N LEU A 90 -25.33 -20.92 11.77
CA LEU A 90 -26.27 -22.00 11.50
C LEU A 90 -27.55 -21.55 10.75
N GLU A 91 -27.87 -20.25 10.71
CA GLU A 91 -29.00 -19.69 9.96
C GLU A 91 -28.88 -19.98 8.45
N GLN A 92 -27.65 -20.20 7.94
CA GLN A 92 -27.39 -20.48 6.52
C GLN A 92 -27.57 -21.94 6.11
N LYS A 93 -28.27 -22.76 6.91
CA LYS A 93 -28.59 -24.16 6.58
C LYS A 93 -29.38 -24.26 5.27
N SER A 94 -28.67 -24.34 4.15
CA SER A 94 -29.14 -25.02 2.95
C SER A 94 -29.08 -26.53 3.21
N ASN A 95 -30.18 -27.21 2.88
CA ASN A 95 -30.41 -28.64 3.06
C ASN A 95 -29.17 -29.50 2.73
N ASN A 96 -28.85 -30.46 3.61
CA ASN A 96 -28.05 -31.69 3.39
C ASN A 96 -26.59 -31.78 3.92
N LYS A 97 -26.06 -30.84 4.70
CA LYS A 97 -24.82 -31.10 5.47
C LYS A 97 -25.05 -30.86 6.96
N GLU A 98 -24.92 -31.91 7.76
CA GLU A 98 -24.70 -31.76 9.21
C GLU A 98 -23.34 -31.08 9.38
N ILE A 99 -23.35 -29.80 9.77
CA ILE A 99 -22.13 -29.09 10.11
C ILE A 99 -21.80 -29.46 11.54
N ASP A 100 -20.67 -30.16 11.72
CA ASP A 100 -20.17 -30.49 13.04
C ASP A 100 -19.76 -29.22 13.78
N LYS A 101 -20.26 -29.05 15.01
CA LYS A 101 -19.95 -27.91 15.87
C LYS A 101 -18.43 -27.71 16.04
N TYR A 102 -17.67 -28.81 16.02
CA TYR A 102 -16.21 -28.80 16.07
C TYR A 102 -15.54 -28.07 14.89
N GLN A 103 -16.09 -28.16 13.68
CA GLN A 103 -15.54 -27.44 12.51
C GLN A 103 -15.74 -25.93 12.64
N ILE A 104 -16.89 -25.54 13.19
CA ILE A 104 -17.21 -24.14 13.52
C ILE A 104 -16.19 -23.63 14.55
N ASP A 105 -15.94 -24.40 15.61
CA ASP A 105 -15.02 -24.01 16.68
C ASP A 105 -13.59 -23.79 16.18
N ILE A 106 -13.09 -24.64 15.28
CA ILE A 106 -11.75 -24.47 14.68
C ILE A 106 -11.65 -23.14 13.92
N ILE A 107 -12.64 -22.83 13.08
CA ILE A 107 -12.63 -21.61 12.25
C ILE A 107 -12.80 -20.37 13.15
N LEU A 108 -13.68 -20.44 14.15
CA LEU A 108 -13.90 -19.37 15.12
C LEU A 108 -12.65 -19.09 15.97
N GLU A 109 -11.94 -20.14 16.42
CA GLU A 109 -10.69 -20.00 17.17
C GLU A 109 -9.62 -19.29 16.33
N LYS A 110 -9.47 -19.66 15.06
CA LYS A 110 -8.53 -19.02 14.14
C LYS A 110 -8.88 -17.56 13.84
N LEU A 111 -10.17 -17.22 13.82
CA LEU A 111 -10.66 -15.86 13.65
C LEU A 111 -10.71 -15.06 14.96
N GLN A 112 -10.35 -15.68 16.09
CA GLN A 112 -10.37 -15.09 17.44
C GLN A 112 -11.78 -14.58 17.84
N ILE A 113 -12.80 -15.38 17.56
CA ILE A 113 -14.21 -15.09 17.87
C ILE A 113 -14.77 -16.17 18.79
N ASN A 114 -15.59 -15.78 19.77
CA ASN A 114 -16.33 -16.74 20.58
C ASN A 114 -17.71 -16.98 19.98
N GLY A 115 -18.10 -18.25 19.83
CA GLY A 115 -19.40 -18.61 19.26
C GLY A 115 -20.62 -18.23 20.12
N THR A 116 -20.43 -17.99 21.42
CA THR A 116 -21.51 -17.65 22.38
C THR A 116 -21.75 -16.16 22.56
N ASP A 117 -20.94 -15.30 21.94
CA ASP A 117 -21.12 -13.86 22.10
C ASP A 117 -22.30 -13.37 21.27
N ASN A 118 -22.90 -12.29 21.72
CA ASN A 118 -24.00 -11.64 21.01
C ASN A 118 -23.46 -10.67 19.94
N LEU A 119 -23.97 -10.80 18.71
CA LEU A 119 -23.56 -9.98 17.57
C LEU A 119 -23.80 -8.48 17.77
N SER A 120 -24.75 -8.07 18.62
CA SER A 120 -24.98 -6.64 18.93
C SER A 120 -23.78 -5.94 19.58
N THR A 121 -22.93 -6.69 20.27
CA THR A 121 -21.77 -6.16 20.99
C THR A 121 -20.50 -6.11 20.16
N TYR A 122 -20.52 -6.71 18.97
CA TYR A 122 -19.35 -6.85 18.11
C TYR A 122 -19.02 -5.54 17.41
N SER A 123 -17.72 -5.24 17.38
CA SER A 123 -17.18 -4.20 16.50
C SER A 123 -17.32 -4.60 15.02
N GLY A 124 -17.25 -3.63 14.10
CA GLY A 124 -17.37 -3.90 12.66
C GLY A 124 -16.39 -4.97 12.15
N GLY A 125 -15.15 -4.99 12.66
CA GLY A 125 -14.18 -6.04 12.33
C GLY A 125 -14.55 -7.43 12.85
N GLN A 126 -15.11 -7.53 14.06
CA GLN A 126 -15.60 -8.80 14.60
C GLN A 126 -16.83 -9.32 13.83
N LEU A 127 -17.74 -8.43 13.44
CA LEU A 127 -18.88 -8.77 12.58
C LEU A 127 -18.42 -9.30 11.21
N ARG A 128 -17.39 -8.68 10.62
CA ARG A 128 -16.80 -9.14 9.35
C ARG A 128 -16.18 -10.52 9.49
N ARG A 129 -15.39 -10.76 10.55
CA ARG A 129 -14.80 -12.07 10.87
C ARG A 129 -15.89 -13.14 11.11
N ALA A 130 -16.98 -12.82 11.80
CA ALA A 130 -18.11 -13.76 11.97
C ALA A 130 -18.78 -14.10 10.63
N SER A 131 -18.88 -13.12 9.74
CA SER A 131 -19.43 -13.33 8.38
C SER A 131 -18.48 -14.14 7.50
N LEU A 132 -17.18 -13.89 7.61
CA LEU A 132 -16.15 -14.71 6.97
C LEU A 132 -16.24 -16.16 7.46
N ALA A 133 -16.35 -16.39 8.78
CA ALA A 133 -16.55 -17.72 9.34
C ALA A 133 -17.77 -18.42 8.70
N LYS A 134 -18.91 -17.73 8.68
CA LYS A 134 -20.17 -18.20 8.08
C LYS A 134 -19.99 -18.61 6.62
N THR A 135 -19.31 -17.80 5.80
CA THR A 135 -19.06 -18.11 4.39
C THR A 135 -18.12 -19.30 4.19
N LEU A 136 -17.09 -19.44 5.03
CA LEU A 136 -16.06 -20.49 4.90
C LEU A 136 -16.56 -21.86 5.36
N ILE A 137 -17.42 -21.92 6.39
CA ILE A 137 -17.92 -23.17 6.99
C ILE A 137 -18.72 -24.02 5.99
N LEU A 138 -19.41 -23.39 5.03
CA LEU A 138 -20.19 -24.12 4.02
C LEU A 138 -19.31 -24.87 3.01
N GLU A 139 -18.00 -24.58 2.97
CA GLU A 139 -17.05 -25.07 1.97
C GLU A 139 -17.66 -25.07 0.56
N PRO A 140 -18.08 -23.89 0.05
CA PRO A 140 -18.72 -23.80 -1.25
C PRO A 140 -17.79 -24.23 -2.38
N GLU A 141 -18.33 -24.58 -3.53
CA GLU A 141 -17.49 -24.85 -4.70
C GLU A 141 -17.02 -23.55 -5.40
N ILE A 142 -17.81 -22.48 -5.27
CA ILE A 142 -17.44 -21.12 -5.69
C ILE A 142 -17.47 -20.20 -4.46
N LEU A 143 -16.32 -19.65 -4.11
CA LEU A 143 -16.15 -18.72 -3.00
C LEU A 143 -15.92 -17.30 -3.53
N LEU A 144 -16.82 -16.40 -3.17
CA LEU A 144 -16.78 -14.97 -3.53
C LEU A 144 -16.38 -14.16 -2.30
N LEU A 145 -15.22 -13.50 -2.36
CA LEU A 145 -14.68 -12.68 -1.27
C LEU A 145 -14.61 -11.22 -1.70
N ASP A 146 -15.46 -10.35 -1.14
CA ASP A 146 -15.40 -8.90 -1.37
C ASP A 146 -14.67 -8.19 -0.21
N GLU A 147 -13.45 -7.73 -0.48
CA GLU A 147 -12.52 -7.08 0.45
C GLU A 147 -12.28 -7.87 1.77
N PRO A 148 -11.93 -9.17 1.73
CA PRO A 148 -11.88 -9.99 2.93
C PRO A 148 -10.82 -9.54 3.94
N THR A 149 -9.80 -8.82 3.51
CA THR A 149 -8.66 -8.33 4.32
C THR A 149 -9.01 -7.12 5.17
N ASN A 150 -10.07 -6.38 4.86
CA ASN A 150 -10.40 -5.15 5.57
C ASN A 150 -10.77 -5.42 7.04
N HIS A 151 -10.22 -4.62 7.95
CA HIS A 151 -10.39 -4.76 9.40
C HIS A 151 -9.89 -6.09 10.00
N LEU A 152 -9.13 -6.89 9.25
CA LEU A 152 -8.42 -8.04 9.77
C LEU A 152 -7.03 -7.62 10.27
N ASP A 153 -6.56 -8.29 11.31
CA ASP A 153 -5.17 -8.15 11.72
C ASP A 153 -4.26 -9.03 10.85
N ILE A 154 -2.97 -8.75 10.91
CA ILE A 154 -1.97 -9.40 10.07
C ILE A 154 -1.94 -10.92 10.30
N GLU A 155 -2.08 -11.38 11.54
CA GLU A 155 -2.13 -12.81 11.88
C GLU A 155 -3.32 -13.51 11.22
N THR A 156 -4.50 -12.88 11.25
CA THR A 156 -5.70 -13.41 10.59
C THR A 156 -5.56 -13.36 9.06
N ILE A 157 -4.91 -12.32 8.51
CA ILE A 157 -4.63 -12.23 7.06
C ILE A 157 -3.69 -13.36 6.62
N GLU A 158 -2.60 -13.62 7.36
CA GLU A 158 -1.68 -14.74 7.06
C GLU A 158 -2.38 -16.10 7.12
N TRP A 159 -3.26 -16.31 8.11
CA TRP A 159 -4.09 -17.51 8.18
C TRP A 159 -5.03 -17.63 6.97
N LEU A 160 -5.71 -16.55 6.60
CA LEU A 160 -6.61 -16.51 5.45
C LEU A 160 -5.85 -16.82 4.16
N GLU A 161 -4.66 -16.26 3.95
CA GLU A 161 -3.81 -16.62 2.81
C GLU A 161 -3.52 -18.12 2.74
N GLY A 162 -3.17 -18.73 3.88
CA GLY A 162 -2.94 -20.16 3.99
C GLY A 162 -4.18 -20.98 3.63
N TYR A 163 -5.33 -20.60 4.18
CA TYR A 163 -6.61 -21.24 3.92
C TYR A 163 -6.99 -21.17 2.43
N VAL A 164 -6.98 -19.97 1.86
CA VAL A 164 -7.35 -19.71 0.45
C VAL A 164 -6.37 -20.39 -0.51
N LYS A 165 -5.08 -20.52 -0.14
CA LYS A 165 -4.10 -21.33 -0.89
C LYS A 165 -4.43 -22.83 -0.89
N SER A 166 -4.90 -23.37 0.23
CA SER A 166 -5.25 -24.80 0.34
C SER A 166 -6.64 -25.16 -0.20
N TYR A 167 -7.44 -24.16 -0.55
CA TYR A 167 -8.81 -24.35 -0.99
C TYR A 167 -8.91 -25.00 -2.37
N ASN A 168 -9.81 -25.98 -2.50
CA ASN A 168 -9.97 -26.79 -3.71
C ASN A 168 -11.04 -26.25 -4.69
N GLY A 169 -11.90 -25.36 -4.23
CA GLY A 169 -12.94 -24.71 -5.05
C GLY A 169 -12.38 -23.58 -5.93
N ALA A 170 -13.27 -22.96 -6.70
CA ALA A 170 -12.96 -21.72 -7.40
C ALA A 170 -13.14 -20.53 -6.45
N ILE A 171 -12.26 -19.55 -6.53
CA ILE A 171 -12.26 -18.37 -5.67
C ILE A 171 -12.21 -17.14 -6.56
N ILE A 172 -13.10 -16.19 -6.30
CA ILE A 172 -13.00 -14.84 -6.83
C ILE A 172 -12.83 -13.91 -5.65
N CYS A 173 -11.70 -13.21 -5.61
CA CYS A 173 -11.37 -12.28 -4.55
C CYS A 173 -11.21 -10.87 -5.11
N VAL A 174 -11.93 -9.93 -4.50
CA VAL A 174 -11.70 -8.49 -4.61
C VAL A 174 -10.95 -8.08 -3.34
N SER A 175 -9.80 -7.45 -3.47
CA SER A 175 -9.04 -6.94 -2.32
C SER A 175 -8.17 -5.76 -2.77
N HIS A 176 -7.89 -4.85 -1.83
CA HIS A 176 -6.88 -3.81 -2.00
C HIS A 176 -5.49 -4.20 -1.47
N ASP A 177 -5.34 -5.33 -0.79
CA ASP A 177 -4.05 -5.82 -0.31
C ASP A 177 -3.28 -6.55 -1.43
N ARG A 178 -2.25 -5.89 -1.95
CA ARG A 178 -1.40 -6.42 -3.03
C ARG A 178 -0.62 -7.66 -2.61
N THR A 179 -0.16 -7.72 -1.37
CA THR A 179 0.61 -8.85 -0.86
C THR A 179 -0.27 -10.10 -0.77
N PHE A 180 -1.49 -9.93 -0.26
CA PHE A 180 -2.51 -10.97 -0.21
C PHE A 180 -2.83 -11.50 -1.62
N LEU A 181 -3.15 -10.60 -2.57
CA LEU A 181 -3.50 -10.97 -3.94
C LEU A 181 -2.35 -11.67 -4.66
N SER A 182 -1.12 -11.17 -4.52
CA SER A 182 0.09 -11.75 -5.12
C SER A 182 0.35 -13.17 -4.64
N ASN A 183 0.11 -13.42 -3.35
CA ASN A 183 0.34 -14.71 -2.72
C ASN A 183 -0.73 -15.75 -3.10
N VAL A 184 -1.97 -15.33 -3.26
CA VAL A 184 -3.13 -16.22 -3.30
C VAL A 184 -3.61 -16.52 -4.72
N THR A 185 -3.53 -15.55 -5.62
CA THR A 185 -4.23 -15.61 -6.93
C THR A 185 -3.37 -16.15 -8.04
N ASN A 186 -3.98 -16.90 -8.96
CA ASN A 186 -3.34 -17.49 -10.15
C ASN A 186 -3.86 -16.90 -11.47
N LYS A 187 -4.99 -16.20 -11.45
CA LYS A 187 -5.58 -15.51 -12.60
C LYS A 187 -6.00 -14.10 -12.23
N ILE A 188 -6.07 -13.21 -13.22
CA ILE A 188 -6.52 -11.83 -13.04
C ILE A 188 -7.69 -11.55 -13.96
N TRP A 189 -8.75 -10.96 -13.40
CA TRP A 189 -9.84 -10.31 -14.09
C TRP A 189 -9.78 -8.82 -13.80
N TRP A 190 -9.55 -8.01 -14.83
CA TRP A 190 -9.49 -6.56 -14.74
C TRP A 190 -10.72 -5.95 -15.42
N LEU A 191 -11.59 -5.35 -14.61
CA LEU A 191 -12.79 -4.66 -15.05
C LEU A 191 -12.48 -3.17 -15.25
N ASP A 192 -12.55 -2.72 -16.50
CA ASP A 192 -12.41 -1.30 -16.85
C ASP A 192 -13.49 -0.90 -17.85
N ARG A 193 -14.19 0.20 -17.54
CA ARG A 193 -15.28 0.78 -18.37
C ARG A 193 -16.33 -0.24 -18.84
N GLY A 194 -16.65 -1.21 -18.00
CA GLY A 194 -17.65 -2.25 -18.29
C GLY A 194 -17.13 -3.45 -19.10
N HIS A 195 -15.86 -3.43 -19.52
CA HIS A 195 -15.22 -4.56 -20.20
C HIS A 195 -14.33 -5.34 -19.24
N LEU A 196 -14.48 -6.67 -19.26
CA LEU A 196 -13.70 -7.59 -18.44
C LEU A 196 -12.50 -8.13 -19.22
N ARG A 197 -11.30 -7.69 -18.87
CA ARG A 197 -10.03 -8.22 -19.41
C ARG A 197 -9.54 -9.37 -18.53
N LYS A 198 -8.95 -10.40 -19.14
CA LYS A 198 -8.53 -11.60 -18.43
C LYS A 198 -7.07 -11.93 -18.70
N SER A 199 -6.40 -12.44 -17.68
CA SER A 199 -5.04 -12.98 -17.75
C SER A 199 -4.97 -14.29 -16.99
N ASP A 200 -4.30 -15.28 -17.57
CA ASP A 200 -4.03 -16.58 -16.96
C ASP A 200 -2.81 -16.57 -16.00
N LYS A 201 -2.27 -15.38 -15.71
CA LYS A 201 -1.22 -15.16 -14.72
C LYS A 201 -1.80 -14.55 -13.44
N GLY A 202 -1.19 -14.86 -12.30
CA GLY A 202 -1.57 -14.30 -11.00
C GLY A 202 -1.19 -12.83 -10.83
N PHE A 203 -1.71 -12.20 -9.78
CA PHE A 203 -1.57 -10.76 -9.51
C PHE A 203 -0.13 -10.23 -9.53
N LYS A 204 0.87 -11.06 -9.21
CA LYS A 204 2.29 -10.70 -9.28
C LYS A 204 2.74 -10.10 -10.63
N TYR A 205 2.09 -10.49 -11.73
CA TYR A 205 2.41 -10.01 -13.07
C TYR A 205 1.43 -8.93 -13.58
N PHE A 206 0.58 -8.39 -12.70
CA PHE A 206 -0.46 -7.44 -13.08
C PHE A 206 0.13 -6.15 -13.65
N ASP A 207 1.11 -5.53 -12.99
CA ASP A 207 1.68 -4.25 -13.42
C ASP A 207 2.33 -4.35 -14.81
N GLU A 208 3.09 -5.43 -15.05
CA GLU A 208 3.67 -5.71 -16.36
C GLU A 208 2.59 -5.89 -17.44
N TRP A 209 1.55 -6.68 -17.13
CA TRP A 209 0.45 -6.91 -18.06
C TRP A 209 -0.36 -5.64 -18.33
N GLN A 210 -0.63 -4.84 -17.30
CA GLN A 210 -1.32 -3.56 -17.41
C GLN A 210 -0.55 -2.61 -18.33
N ASN A 211 0.77 -2.49 -18.15
CA ASN A 211 1.62 -1.65 -18.99
C ASN A 211 1.58 -2.09 -20.46
N ILE A 212 1.65 -3.41 -20.73
CA ILE A 212 1.54 -3.95 -22.08
C ILE A 212 0.19 -3.57 -22.73
N ILE A 213 -0.91 -3.68 -21.97
CA ILE A 213 -2.25 -3.32 -22.46
C ILE A 213 -2.33 -1.80 -22.75
N ILE A 214 -1.84 -0.96 -21.84
CA ILE A 214 -1.84 0.49 -22.02
C ILE A 214 -1.00 0.89 -23.24
N GLU A 215 0.18 0.31 -23.43
CA GLU A 215 1.03 0.57 -24.59
C GLU A 215 0.35 0.18 -25.91
N GLN A 216 -0.36 -0.95 -25.93
CA GLN A 216 -1.14 -1.39 -27.09
C GLN A 216 -2.27 -0.39 -27.42
N GLU A 217 -2.99 0.09 -26.40
CA GLU A 217 -4.03 1.10 -26.56
C GLU A 217 -3.49 2.43 -27.05
N GLU A 218 -2.38 2.90 -26.48
CA GLU A 218 -1.71 4.11 -26.95
C GLU A 218 -1.25 3.98 -28.40
N ALA A 219 -0.68 2.83 -28.78
CA ALA A 219 -0.29 2.57 -30.15
C ALA A 219 -1.49 2.56 -31.11
N ALA A 220 -2.62 1.98 -30.70
CA ALA A 220 -3.87 1.99 -31.47
C ALA A 220 -4.42 3.41 -31.62
N LEU A 221 -4.47 4.19 -30.54
CA LEU A 221 -4.88 5.59 -30.55
C LEU A 221 -3.97 6.46 -31.41
N ARG A 222 -2.64 6.24 -31.37
CA ARG A 222 -1.68 6.94 -32.25
C ARG A 222 -1.95 6.63 -33.73
N LYS A 223 -2.24 5.37 -34.09
CA LYS A 223 -2.61 4.97 -35.46
C LYS A 223 -3.92 5.63 -35.90
N LEU A 224 -4.93 5.63 -35.03
CA LEU A 224 -6.25 6.23 -35.29
C LEU A 224 -6.14 7.75 -35.47
N ASN A 225 -5.43 8.45 -34.57
CA ASN A 225 -5.18 9.89 -34.67
C ASN A 225 -4.42 10.25 -35.94
N LYS A 226 -3.47 9.41 -36.37
CA LYS A 226 -2.76 9.59 -37.64
C LYS A 226 -3.71 9.45 -38.84
N LYS A 227 -4.62 8.47 -38.81
CA LYS A 227 -5.64 8.28 -39.86
C LYS A 227 -6.62 9.46 -39.90
N LEU A 228 -7.12 9.91 -38.74
CA LEU A 228 -7.96 11.10 -38.64
C LEU A 228 -7.25 12.36 -39.14
N ALA A 229 -5.96 12.53 -38.84
CA ALA A 229 -5.19 13.67 -39.34
C ALA A 229 -5.08 13.65 -40.87
N GLN A 230 -4.85 12.47 -41.47
CA GLN A 230 -4.81 12.30 -42.92
C GLN A 230 -6.18 12.55 -43.58
N GLU A 231 -7.26 12.03 -43.00
CA GLU A 231 -8.63 12.27 -43.49
C GLU A 231 -9.02 13.74 -43.34
N ASN A 232 -8.68 14.39 -42.22
CA ASN A 232 -8.90 15.82 -42.03
C ASN A 232 -8.08 16.67 -43.02
N GLU A 233 -6.82 16.29 -43.30
CA GLU A 233 -6.01 16.96 -44.31
C GLU A 233 -6.61 16.78 -45.72
N TRP A 234 -7.14 15.60 -46.04
CA TRP A 234 -7.82 15.31 -47.30
C TRP A 234 -9.15 16.08 -47.44
N LEU A 235 -9.98 16.12 -46.39
CA LEU A 235 -11.21 16.92 -46.33
C LEU A 235 -10.90 18.42 -46.49
N ASN A 236 -9.87 18.92 -45.80
CA ASN A 236 -9.41 20.30 -45.93
C ASN A 236 -8.79 20.59 -47.31
N ALA A 237 -8.19 19.58 -47.96
CA ALA A 237 -7.67 19.69 -49.33
C ALA A 237 -8.77 19.57 -50.41
N GLY A 238 -9.99 19.20 -50.01
CA GLY A 238 -11.05 18.73 -50.90
C GLY A 238 -12.25 19.66 -51.11
N VAL A 239 -12.21 20.95 -50.74
CA VAL A 239 -13.05 22.02 -51.34
C VAL A 239 -12.22 23.31 -51.37
N THR A 240 -11.52 23.51 -52.49
CA THR A 240 -10.88 24.75 -53.03
C THR A 240 -9.45 24.51 -53.48
N ALA A 241 -9.33 23.86 -54.63
CA ALA A 241 -8.18 23.98 -55.53
C ALA A 241 -8.10 25.42 -56.10
N ARG A 242 -7.79 26.41 -55.23
CA ARG A 242 -7.25 27.74 -55.60
C ARG A 242 -6.86 28.52 -54.34
N ARG A 243 -5.64 28.29 -53.85
CA ARG A 243 -4.54 29.28 -53.85
C ARG A 243 -3.39 28.84 -52.95
N LYS A 244 -2.26 28.68 -53.62
CA LYS A 244 -0.89 28.52 -53.16
C LYS A 244 -0.47 29.67 -52.22
N ARG A 245 -0.64 29.56 -50.90
CA ARG A 245 0.16 30.30 -49.89
C ARG A 245 -0.10 29.85 -48.44
N ASN A 246 0.63 28.85 -47.94
CA ASN A 246 0.87 28.71 -46.49
C ASN A 246 2.16 27.93 -46.18
N GLN A 247 3.20 28.15 -46.99
CA GLN A 247 4.56 27.67 -46.68
C GLN A 247 5.26 28.46 -45.55
N LYS A 248 4.57 29.43 -44.90
CA LYS A 248 5.15 30.25 -43.81
C LYS A 248 4.80 29.80 -42.38
N ARG A 249 3.91 28.82 -42.19
CA ARG A 249 3.47 28.37 -40.85
C ARG A 249 4.25 27.14 -40.32
N LEU A 250 4.89 26.38 -41.21
CA LEU A 250 5.66 25.18 -40.87
C LEU A 250 7.08 25.52 -40.38
N ALA A 251 7.60 26.70 -40.71
CA ALA A 251 8.89 27.19 -40.20
C ALA A 251 8.81 27.76 -38.76
N GLN A 252 7.65 28.32 -38.35
CA GLN A 252 7.48 28.93 -37.02
C GLN A 252 7.20 27.93 -35.88
N LEU A 253 6.69 26.74 -36.18
CA LEU A 253 6.39 25.72 -35.16
C LEU A 253 7.62 24.89 -34.73
N LYS A 254 8.66 24.83 -35.58
CA LYS A 254 9.94 24.20 -35.24
C LYS A 254 10.77 25.11 -34.32
N THR A 255 10.81 26.41 -34.61
CA THR A 255 11.55 27.39 -33.79
C THR A 255 10.97 27.54 -32.38
N LEU A 256 9.64 27.47 -32.20
CA LEU A 256 9.01 27.56 -30.87
C LEU A 256 9.20 26.30 -29.99
N ARG A 257 9.40 25.11 -30.59
CA ARG A 257 9.68 23.87 -29.86
C ARG A 257 11.14 23.76 -29.40
N GLU A 258 12.07 24.36 -30.14
CA GLU A 258 13.48 24.46 -29.74
C GLU A 258 13.66 25.46 -28.59
N ILE A 259 12.99 26.62 -28.65
CA ILE A 259 13.01 27.61 -27.56
C ILE A 259 12.43 27.03 -26.25
N ALA A 260 11.31 26.30 -26.31
CA ALA A 260 10.71 25.70 -25.11
C ALA A 260 11.60 24.61 -24.45
N ARG A 261 12.40 23.88 -25.24
CA ARG A 261 13.34 22.87 -24.72
C ARG A 261 14.63 23.48 -24.16
N GLU A 262 15.11 24.57 -24.72
CA GLU A 262 16.29 25.28 -24.19
C GLU A 262 16.02 26.00 -22.86
N HIS A 263 14.79 26.50 -22.64
CA HIS A 263 14.41 27.18 -21.38
C HIS A 263 14.15 26.22 -20.21
N ALA A 264 13.71 24.99 -20.46
CA ALA A 264 13.42 24.00 -19.40
C ALA A 264 14.69 23.35 -18.82
N ALA A 265 15.78 23.25 -19.60
CA ALA A 265 17.03 22.61 -19.16
C ALA A 265 18.00 23.56 -18.43
N LYS A 266 17.80 24.89 -18.50
CA LYS A 266 18.66 25.89 -17.83
C LYS A 266 18.17 26.35 -16.44
N LEU A 267 16.95 26.00 -16.04
CA LEU A 267 16.38 26.34 -14.72
C LEU A 267 16.65 25.29 -13.63
N ALA A 268 17.30 24.18 -13.97
CA ALA A 268 17.66 23.11 -13.04
C ALA A 268 19.08 23.22 -12.44
N ARG A 269 19.82 24.33 -12.68
CA ARG A 269 21.20 24.52 -12.18
C ARG A 269 21.45 25.86 -11.49
N SER A 270 20.47 26.35 -10.73
CA SER A 270 20.69 27.48 -9.80
C SER A 270 19.77 27.41 -8.58
N LYS A 271 19.79 26.27 -7.87
CA LYS A 271 19.31 26.13 -6.48
C LYS A 271 20.38 25.55 -5.54
N GLN A 272 21.65 25.79 -5.86
CA GLN A 272 22.77 25.56 -4.94
C GLN A 272 23.32 26.92 -4.49
N ARG A 273 22.59 27.56 -3.57
CA ARG A 273 23.08 28.57 -2.60
C ARG A 273 21.92 29.08 -1.72
N VAL A 274 21.25 28.16 -1.04
CA VAL A 274 20.46 28.47 0.20
C VAL A 274 20.57 27.30 1.21
N GLN A 275 21.20 26.18 0.87
CA GLN A 275 21.26 25.00 1.74
C GLN A 275 22.35 25.04 2.83
N ALA A 276 23.22 26.06 2.83
CA ALA A 276 24.31 26.18 3.81
C ALA A 276 23.98 27.08 5.02
N GLU A 277 22.82 27.76 5.05
CA GLU A 277 22.41 28.60 6.18
C GLU A 277 21.29 27.96 7.04
N LEU A 278 20.75 26.82 6.58
CA LEU A 278 19.70 26.08 7.31
C LEU A 278 20.26 25.03 8.27
N GLU A 279 21.54 24.65 8.16
CA GLU A 279 22.13 23.58 8.97
C GLU A 279 22.53 24.02 10.40
N GLU A 280 22.79 25.31 10.64
CA GLU A 280 23.17 25.80 11.97
C GLU A 280 21.98 26.04 12.92
N ASN A 281 20.75 26.17 12.41
CA ASN A 281 19.55 26.33 13.26
C ASN A 281 18.86 25.00 13.65
N ILE A 282 19.27 23.86 13.08
CA ILE A 282 18.64 22.53 13.31
C ILE A 282 19.07 21.90 14.65
N ALA A 283 20.05 22.47 15.34
CA ALA A 283 20.59 21.89 16.56
C ALA A 283 19.72 22.08 17.82
N LYS A 284 18.68 22.93 17.82
CA LYS A 284 17.93 23.31 19.03
C LYS A 284 16.44 22.86 19.12
N SER A 285 15.92 22.05 18.19
CA SER A 285 14.50 21.60 18.23
C SER A 285 14.25 20.20 17.62
N LYS A 286 15.07 19.20 17.99
CA LYS A 286 15.09 17.89 17.29
C LYS A 286 13.97 16.90 17.65
N PHE A 287 13.13 17.13 18.67
CA PHE A 287 12.09 16.19 19.08
C PHE A 287 10.69 16.82 19.04
N ILE A 288 9.70 15.99 18.69
CA ILE A 288 8.28 16.39 18.61
C ILE A 288 7.50 15.80 19.78
N ILE A 289 7.71 14.52 20.06
CA ILE A 289 7.13 13.83 21.22
C ILE A 289 8.23 13.03 21.91
N GLU A 290 8.27 13.12 23.22
CA GLU A 290 9.13 12.31 24.08
C GLU A 290 8.26 11.71 25.19
N ALA A 291 8.20 10.39 25.25
CA ALA A 291 7.50 9.62 26.26
C ALA A 291 8.53 8.85 27.08
N ASP A 292 8.56 9.10 28.38
CA ASP A 292 9.48 8.44 29.32
C ASP A 292 8.71 7.52 30.26
N ASN A 293 9.02 6.22 30.19
CA ASN A 293 8.50 5.16 31.07
C ASN A 293 6.98 5.19 31.23
N VAL A 294 6.27 5.35 30.11
CA VAL A 294 4.81 5.47 30.10
C VAL A 294 4.18 4.10 30.36
N SER A 295 3.25 4.06 31.31
CA SER A 295 2.38 2.90 31.53
C SER A 295 0.92 3.33 31.60
N PHE A 296 0.05 2.51 31.01
CA PHE A 296 -1.39 2.76 30.97
C PHE A 296 -2.18 1.46 30.95
N SER A 297 -3.22 1.40 31.79
CA SER A 297 -4.14 0.28 31.90
C SER A 297 -5.55 0.70 31.49
N TYR A 298 -6.26 -0.16 30.76
CA TYR A 298 -7.67 0.06 30.42
C TYR A 298 -8.52 -1.08 30.99
N LYS A 299 -9.49 -0.74 31.84
CA LYS A 299 -10.43 -1.72 32.47
C LYS A 299 -9.72 -2.97 33.02
N ASN A 300 -8.66 -2.79 33.83
CA ASN A 300 -7.78 -3.83 34.40
C ASN A 300 -6.88 -4.61 33.43
N THR A 301 -6.87 -4.31 32.14
CA THR A 301 -5.87 -4.85 31.20
C THR A 301 -4.74 -3.85 31.02
N LYS A 302 -3.49 -4.26 31.32
CA LYS A 302 -2.31 -3.45 31.02
C LYS A 302 -2.11 -3.41 29.51
N ILE A 303 -2.20 -2.22 28.91
CA ILE A 303 -2.00 -2.01 27.48
C ILE A 303 -0.55 -1.63 27.19
N ILE A 304 -0.01 -0.71 28.00
CA ILE A 304 1.36 -0.21 27.87
C ILE A 304 2.05 -0.39 29.22
N ASP A 305 3.21 -1.03 29.22
CA ASP A 305 4.02 -1.27 30.42
C ASP A 305 5.44 -0.74 30.20
N ASN A 306 5.79 0.31 30.93
CA ASN A 306 7.12 0.94 30.97
C ASN A 306 7.75 1.20 29.59
N PHE A 307 7.01 1.85 28.70
CA PHE A 307 7.48 2.14 27.34
C PHE A 307 8.09 3.53 27.25
N SER A 308 9.30 3.62 26.71
CA SER A 308 9.99 4.88 26.43
C SER A 308 10.15 5.06 24.93
N PHE A 309 9.79 6.23 24.43
CA PHE A 309 9.69 6.49 23.00
C PHE A 309 9.95 7.95 22.68
N ARG A 310 10.86 8.20 21.73
CA ARG A 310 11.17 9.54 21.24
C ARG A 310 10.91 9.61 19.74
N VAL A 311 10.17 10.63 19.31
CA VAL A 311 9.86 10.94 17.92
C VAL A 311 10.63 12.17 17.49
N LYS A 312 11.44 12.03 16.44
CA LYS A 312 12.12 13.17 15.82
C LYS A 312 11.29 13.77 14.70
N LYS A 313 11.60 15.02 14.35
CA LYS A 313 10.97 15.71 13.22
C LYS A 313 11.30 15.00 11.90
N GLY A 314 10.27 14.69 11.12
CA GLY A 314 10.38 14.04 9.81
C GLY A 314 10.39 12.51 9.85
N GLU A 315 10.23 11.90 11.03
CA GLU A 315 10.13 10.45 11.15
C GLU A 315 8.77 9.95 10.64
N LYS A 316 8.80 8.83 9.90
CA LYS A 316 7.61 8.11 9.44
C LYS A 316 7.53 6.80 10.21
N ILE A 317 6.50 6.68 11.04
CA ILE A 317 6.35 5.62 12.03
C ILE A 317 5.09 4.81 11.74
N GLY A 318 5.25 3.51 11.55
CA GLY A 318 4.17 2.55 11.38
C GLY A 318 3.80 1.94 12.72
N ILE A 319 2.51 1.77 12.98
CA ILE A 319 2.01 1.08 14.16
C ILE A 319 1.30 -0.20 13.72
N ILE A 320 1.79 -1.33 14.21
CA ILE A 320 1.30 -2.66 13.89
C ILE A 320 0.89 -3.39 15.16
N GLY A 321 -0.16 -4.20 15.10
CA GLY A 321 -0.53 -5.10 16.18
C GLY A 321 -1.95 -5.63 16.02
N ALA A 322 -2.26 -6.71 16.75
CA ALA A 322 -3.59 -7.33 16.74
C ALA A 322 -4.70 -6.34 17.12
N ASN A 323 -5.93 -6.62 16.70
CA ASN A 323 -7.08 -5.82 17.10
C ASN A 323 -7.27 -5.89 18.62
N GLY A 324 -7.53 -4.75 19.25
CA GLY A 324 -7.61 -4.66 20.71
C GLY A 324 -6.27 -4.62 21.45
N SER A 325 -5.13 -4.60 20.74
CA SER A 325 -3.79 -4.44 21.35
C SER A 325 -3.53 -3.05 21.95
N GLY A 326 -4.44 -2.08 21.70
CA GLY A 326 -4.39 -0.73 22.28
C GLY A 326 -3.77 0.35 21.40
N LYS A 327 -3.64 0.12 20.09
CA LYS A 327 -3.16 1.10 19.07
C LYS A 327 -3.88 2.45 19.18
N SER A 328 -5.21 2.46 19.13
CA SER A 328 -5.99 3.70 19.28
C SER A 328 -5.89 4.31 20.67
N THR A 329 -5.67 3.51 21.72
CA THR A 329 -5.41 4.02 23.08
C THR A 329 -4.06 4.73 23.15
N PHE A 330 -3.04 4.18 22.49
CA PHE A 330 -1.72 4.82 22.37
C PHE A 330 -1.80 6.15 21.60
N ILE A 331 -2.56 6.20 20.49
CA ILE A 331 -2.80 7.46 19.77
C ILE A 331 -3.52 8.49 20.66
N LYS A 332 -4.50 8.06 21.46
CA LYS A 332 -5.20 8.96 22.41
C LYS A 332 -4.27 9.52 23.49
N LEU A 333 -3.27 8.75 23.93
CA LEU A 333 -2.22 9.24 24.83
C LEU A 333 -1.35 10.29 24.12
N LEU A 334 -0.94 10.05 22.86
CA LEU A 334 -0.13 10.99 22.07
C LEU A 334 -0.88 12.28 21.69
N THR A 335 -2.20 12.23 21.56
CA THR A 335 -3.05 13.38 21.21
C THR A 335 -3.54 14.16 22.43
N LYS A 336 -3.02 13.87 23.64
CA LYS A 336 -3.44 14.48 24.92
C LYS A 336 -4.90 14.23 25.32
N GLN A 337 -5.59 13.28 24.69
CA GLN A 337 -6.97 12.91 25.05
C GLN A 337 -7.01 12.02 26.30
N LEU A 338 -5.95 11.26 26.54
CA LEU A 338 -5.75 10.47 27.74
C LEU A 338 -4.45 10.87 28.43
N THR A 339 -4.43 10.76 29.75
CA THR A 339 -3.23 10.97 30.57
C THR A 339 -2.64 9.62 30.96
N PRO A 340 -1.30 9.45 30.91
CA PRO A 340 -0.66 8.23 31.39
C PRO A 340 -0.82 8.10 32.91
N GLU A 341 -0.94 6.87 33.41
CA GLU A 341 -1.00 6.60 34.86
C GLU A 341 0.38 6.73 35.51
N ILE A 342 1.42 6.28 34.79
CA ILE A 342 2.82 6.33 35.19
C ILE A 342 3.63 6.84 34.00
N GLY A 343 4.65 7.65 34.26
CA GLY A 343 5.53 8.23 33.24
C GLY A 343 5.13 9.66 32.85
N LYS A 344 5.86 10.24 31.89
CA LYS A 344 5.61 11.59 31.39
C LYS A 344 5.68 11.61 29.86
N ILE A 345 4.77 12.37 29.24
CA ILE A 345 4.82 12.66 27.80
C ILE A 345 5.08 14.16 27.65
N ILE A 346 6.23 14.49 27.08
CA ILE A 346 6.69 15.84 26.78
C ILE A 346 6.43 16.10 25.30
N TYR A 347 5.80 17.23 25.02
CA TYR A 347 5.47 17.67 23.66
C TYR A 347 6.35 18.85 23.28
N GLY A 348 6.82 18.88 22.04
CA GLY A 348 7.53 20.03 21.48
C GLY A 348 6.66 21.29 21.46
N GLY A 349 7.28 22.46 21.60
CA GLY A 349 6.57 23.74 21.79
C GLY A 349 5.62 24.17 20.65
N ASN A 350 5.88 23.75 19.41
CA ASN A 350 5.05 24.06 18.22
C ASN A 350 4.42 22.79 17.61
N LEU A 351 3.75 21.99 18.44
CA LEU A 351 3.06 20.80 17.98
C LEU A 351 1.67 21.14 17.44
N ASP A 352 1.49 20.99 16.12
CA ASP A 352 0.20 21.03 15.44
C ASP A 352 -0.13 19.61 14.93
N ILE A 353 -1.25 19.05 15.39
CA ILE A 353 -1.61 17.64 15.19
C ILE A 353 -2.85 17.56 14.29
N SER A 354 -2.70 16.89 13.15
CA SER A 354 -3.83 16.49 12.31
C SER A 354 -4.07 14.99 12.50
N TYR A 355 -5.31 14.62 12.86
CA TYR A 355 -5.69 13.24 13.18
C TYR A 355 -6.83 12.78 12.27
N PHE A 356 -6.59 11.71 11.51
CA PHE A 356 -7.59 11.00 10.70
C PHE A 356 -8.08 9.76 11.46
N ASP A 357 -9.39 9.67 11.67
CA ASP A 357 -10.06 8.56 12.34
C ASP A 357 -11.37 8.23 11.62
N GLN A 358 -11.47 6.98 11.15
CA GLN A 358 -12.60 6.45 10.39
C GLN A 358 -13.96 6.63 11.11
N HIS A 359 -13.97 6.78 12.44
CA HIS A 359 -15.21 6.91 13.23
C HIS A 359 -15.55 8.33 13.66
N ARG A 360 -14.63 9.30 13.59
CA ARG A 360 -14.79 10.61 14.25
C ARG A 360 -15.07 11.78 13.30
N GLU A 361 -14.46 11.82 12.13
CA GLU A 361 -14.72 12.93 11.19
C GLU A 361 -15.81 12.58 10.19
N LYS A 362 -17.07 12.77 10.60
CA LYS A 362 -18.19 12.70 9.66
C LYS A 362 -18.21 13.97 8.82
N LEU A 363 -18.14 13.80 7.50
CA LEU A 363 -18.41 14.89 6.56
C LEU A 363 -19.83 15.38 6.77
N ASN A 364 -20.02 16.70 6.79
CA ASN A 364 -21.36 17.27 6.80
C ASN A 364 -22.05 16.97 5.46
N HIS A 365 -23.03 16.06 5.48
CA HIS A 365 -23.75 15.56 4.30
C HIS A 365 -24.44 16.64 3.45
N ASN A 366 -24.66 17.83 4.02
CA ASN A 366 -25.32 18.94 3.35
C ASN A 366 -24.37 19.88 2.60
N HIS A 367 -23.07 19.83 2.87
CA HIS A 367 -22.09 20.69 2.19
C HIS A 367 -21.75 20.16 0.80
N THR A 368 -21.37 21.08 -0.10
CA THR A 368 -20.77 20.70 -1.37
C THR A 368 -19.32 20.28 -1.17
N LEU A 369 -18.79 19.49 -2.12
CA LEU A 369 -17.38 19.11 -2.18
C LEU A 369 -16.45 20.32 -2.04
N GLN A 370 -16.72 21.41 -2.76
CA GLN A 370 -15.94 22.64 -2.64
C GLN A 370 -16.00 23.26 -1.23
N GLN A 371 -17.19 23.35 -0.63
CA GLN A 371 -17.35 23.93 0.70
C GLN A 371 -16.66 23.12 1.80
N THR A 372 -16.56 21.80 1.63
CA THR A 372 -15.86 20.95 2.61
C THR A 372 -14.35 21.19 2.66
N LEU A 373 -13.75 21.56 1.52
CA LEU A 373 -12.32 21.88 1.43
C LEU A 373 -12.04 23.35 1.75
N CYS A 374 -12.95 24.25 1.37
CA CYS A 374 -12.83 25.69 1.57
C CYS A 374 -14.01 26.24 2.41
N PRO A 375 -14.01 26.04 3.73
CA PRO A 375 -15.12 26.49 4.60
C PRO A 375 -15.24 28.02 4.69
N THR A 376 -14.15 28.76 4.47
CA THR A 376 -14.12 30.23 4.49
C THR A 376 -14.61 30.87 3.18
N GLY A 377 -14.97 30.07 2.17
CA GLY A 377 -15.33 30.53 0.84
C GLY A 377 -14.10 30.85 -0.02
N GLY A 378 -14.06 30.29 -1.23
CA GLY A 378 -12.97 30.48 -2.20
C GLY A 378 -12.86 29.33 -3.20
N ASP A 379 -12.15 29.59 -4.30
CA ASP A 379 -11.89 28.61 -5.38
C ASP A 379 -10.47 28.01 -5.32
N GLN A 380 -9.68 28.39 -4.30
CA GLN A 380 -8.30 27.99 -4.15
C GLN A 380 -8.05 27.32 -2.79
N VAL A 381 -7.29 26.23 -2.82
CA VAL A 381 -6.72 25.57 -1.64
C VAL A 381 -5.27 26.01 -1.45
N PHE A 382 -4.88 26.21 -0.21
CA PHE A 382 -3.51 26.53 0.19
C PHE A 382 -2.82 25.23 0.58
N LEU A 383 -1.85 24.80 -0.23
CA LEU A 383 -1.08 23.58 0.01
C LEU A 383 0.10 23.87 0.94
N PRO A 384 0.65 22.83 1.60
CA PRO A 384 1.93 22.93 2.29
C PRO A 384 3.01 23.46 1.32
N ASN A 385 3.81 24.45 1.77
CA ASN A 385 4.80 25.21 0.99
C ASN A 385 4.28 26.46 0.23
N ASP A 386 3.23 27.13 0.72
CA ASP A 386 2.70 28.38 0.15
C ASP A 386 2.26 28.29 -1.33
N LYS A 387 1.96 27.08 -1.81
CA LYS A 387 1.44 26.87 -3.17
C LYS A 387 -0.08 27.00 -3.15
N THR A 388 -0.62 27.82 -4.05
CA THR A 388 -2.06 27.89 -4.28
C THR A 388 -2.45 27.02 -5.46
N MET A 389 -3.52 26.24 -5.30
CA MET A 389 -4.09 25.43 -6.36
C MET A 389 -5.60 25.62 -6.42
N HIS A 390 -6.17 25.64 -7.62
CA HIS A 390 -7.61 25.66 -7.77
C HIS A 390 -8.23 24.36 -7.21
N VAL A 391 -9.36 24.46 -6.51
CA VAL A 391 -10.04 23.32 -5.87
C VAL A 391 -10.30 22.19 -6.87
N ALA A 392 -10.73 22.52 -8.09
CA ALA A 392 -10.93 21.53 -9.16
C ALA A 392 -9.65 20.79 -9.56
N GLY A 393 -8.51 21.48 -9.58
CA GLY A 393 -7.22 20.88 -9.89
C GLY A 393 -6.77 19.93 -8.78
N TYR A 394 -6.96 20.34 -7.53
CA TYR A 394 -6.64 19.55 -6.35
C TYR A 394 -7.51 18.29 -6.24
N LEU A 395 -8.84 18.45 -6.35
CA LEU A 395 -9.77 17.32 -6.32
C LEU A 395 -9.56 16.34 -7.49
N LYS A 396 -9.07 16.82 -8.64
CA LYS A 396 -8.68 15.97 -9.75
C LYS A 396 -7.48 15.07 -9.40
N GLN A 397 -6.55 15.52 -8.56
CA GLN A 397 -5.46 14.68 -8.05
C GLN A 397 -6.00 13.54 -7.19
N PHE A 398 -7.08 13.76 -6.45
CA PHE A 398 -7.81 12.74 -5.69
C PHE A 398 -8.87 11.99 -6.53
N MET A 399 -8.76 12.04 -7.87
CA MET A 399 -9.62 11.31 -8.81
C MET A 399 -11.11 11.68 -8.78
N PHE A 400 -11.46 12.87 -8.30
CA PHE A 400 -12.83 13.39 -8.42
C PHE A 400 -13.05 14.02 -9.79
N ASP A 401 -14.22 13.76 -10.39
CA ASP A 401 -14.65 14.46 -11.60
C ASP A 401 -14.92 15.94 -11.27
N PRO A 402 -14.33 16.90 -12.00
CA PRO A 402 -14.61 18.33 -11.85
C PRO A 402 -16.10 18.69 -11.90
N LYS A 403 -16.95 17.88 -12.55
CA LYS A 403 -18.40 18.10 -12.59
C LYS A 403 -19.06 17.95 -11.21
N LEU A 404 -18.46 17.17 -10.31
CA LEU A 404 -19.02 16.89 -8.99
C LEU A 404 -18.74 17.99 -7.97
N LEU A 405 -17.98 19.04 -8.28
CA LEU A 405 -17.60 20.09 -7.32
C LEU A 405 -18.78 20.69 -6.53
N ASN A 406 -19.94 20.82 -7.19
CA ASN A 406 -21.16 21.37 -6.62
C ASN A 406 -22.11 20.31 -6.07
N ALA A 407 -21.78 19.03 -6.20
CA ALA A 407 -22.57 17.94 -5.64
C ALA A 407 -22.43 17.92 -4.11
N LYS A 408 -23.52 17.52 -3.45
CA LYS A 408 -23.54 17.33 -2.00
C LYS A 408 -22.77 16.07 -1.63
N THR A 409 -22.09 16.10 -0.49
CA THR A 409 -21.34 14.95 0.05
C THR A 409 -22.22 13.75 0.36
N ALA A 410 -23.54 13.92 0.55
CA ALA A 410 -24.50 12.81 0.72
C ALA A 410 -24.57 11.83 -0.47
N ILE A 411 -24.17 12.25 -1.67
CA ILE A 411 -24.24 11.43 -2.89
C ILE A 411 -23.01 10.52 -3.01
N LEU A 412 -21.92 10.85 -2.31
CA LEU A 412 -20.67 10.14 -2.41
C LEU A 412 -20.79 8.74 -1.81
N SER A 413 -20.15 7.77 -2.48
CA SER A 413 -19.92 6.44 -1.89
C SER A 413 -19.02 6.54 -0.66
N GLY A 414 -19.02 5.52 0.21
CA GLY A 414 -18.16 5.49 1.41
C GLY A 414 -16.68 5.71 1.11
N GLY A 415 -16.15 5.05 0.06
CA GLY A 415 -14.77 5.25 -0.39
C GLY A 415 -14.50 6.66 -0.93
N GLU A 416 -15.44 7.26 -1.67
CA GLU A 416 -15.33 8.66 -2.11
C GLU A 416 -15.37 9.64 -0.92
N ALA A 417 -16.22 9.38 0.07
CA ALA A 417 -16.28 10.17 1.29
C ALA A 417 -14.94 10.11 2.06
N ASN A 418 -14.35 8.92 2.21
CA ASN A 418 -13.04 8.77 2.84
C ASN A 418 -11.93 9.50 2.07
N ARG A 419 -11.93 9.42 0.73
CA ARG A 419 -10.98 10.17 -0.11
C ARG A 419 -11.11 11.67 0.06
N LEU A 420 -12.34 12.18 0.12
CA LEU A 420 -12.57 13.60 0.34
C LEU A 420 -12.07 14.04 1.72
N LEU A 421 -12.25 13.20 2.73
CA LEU A 421 -11.77 13.46 4.08
C LEU A 421 -10.24 13.50 4.14
N LEU A 422 -9.57 12.54 3.51
CA LEU A 422 -8.12 12.55 3.36
C LEU A 422 -7.66 13.81 2.61
N ALA A 423 -8.31 14.16 1.51
CA ALA A 423 -8.00 15.38 0.76
C ALA A 423 -8.12 16.64 1.62
N LYS A 424 -9.13 16.71 2.51
CA LYS A 424 -9.31 17.83 3.45
C LYS A 424 -8.17 17.91 4.46
N ILE A 425 -7.76 16.80 5.06
CA ILE A 425 -6.68 16.77 6.06
C ILE A 425 -5.33 17.11 5.41
N LEU A 426 -5.09 16.61 4.20
CA LEU A 426 -3.84 16.83 3.48
C LEU A 426 -3.66 18.27 2.96
N ILE A 427 -4.71 19.11 2.97
CA ILE A 427 -4.58 20.55 2.72
C ILE A 427 -3.76 21.21 3.83
N ASN A 428 -4.04 20.87 5.09
CA ASN A 428 -3.31 21.36 6.25
C ASN A 428 -2.91 20.20 7.18
N PRO A 429 -1.87 19.43 6.82
CA PRO A 429 -1.48 18.21 7.52
C PRO A 429 -0.81 18.46 8.88
N GLY A 430 -0.61 19.72 9.28
CA GLY A 430 0.09 20.06 10.54
C GLY A 430 1.57 19.63 10.53
N ASN A 431 2.19 19.65 11.71
CA ASN A 431 3.57 19.18 11.91
C ASN A 431 3.65 17.67 12.26
N LEU A 432 2.55 17.14 12.80
CA LEU A 432 2.35 15.73 13.09
C LEU A 432 1.03 15.27 12.46
N LEU A 433 1.13 14.39 11.47
CA LEU A 433 -0.01 13.73 10.84
C LEU A 433 -0.17 12.33 11.43
N ILE A 434 -1.36 12.01 11.92
CA ILE A 434 -1.71 10.70 12.43
C ILE A 434 -2.84 10.13 11.59
N LEU A 435 -2.63 8.97 10.98
CA LEU A 435 -3.61 8.26 10.16
C LEU A 435 -3.96 6.91 10.80
N ASP A 436 -5.20 6.76 11.28
CA ASP A 436 -5.70 5.47 11.80
C ASP A 436 -6.43 4.71 10.68
N GLU A 437 -5.81 3.62 10.20
CA GLU A 437 -6.27 2.75 9.11
C GLU A 437 -6.71 3.49 7.82
N PRO A 438 -5.86 4.34 7.22
CA PRO A 438 -6.22 5.15 6.06
C PRO A 438 -6.44 4.33 4.78
N THR A 439 -5.96 3.10 4.74
CA THR A 439 -6.05 2.22 3.58
C THR A 439 -7.43 1.60 3.40
N ASN A 440 -8.29 1.65 4.43
CA ASN A 440 -9.63 1.10 4.37
C ASN A 440 -10.51 1.85 3.35
N ASP A 441 -11.25 1.08 2.54
CA ASP A 441 -12.23 1.58 1.56
C ASP A 441 -11.65 2.43 0.41
N LEU A 442 -10.32 2.45 0.25
CA LEU A 442 -9.63 3.10 -0.87
C LEU A 442 -9.35 2.12 -2.01
N ASP A 443 -9.54 2.55 -3.26
CA ASP A 443 -9.10 1.78 -4.43
C ASP A 443 -7.59 1.80 -4.63
N MET A 444 -7.07 0.80 -5.36
CA MET A 444 -5.63 0.66 -5.67
C MET A 444 -5.02 1.95 -6.22
N ASP A 445 -5.72 2.62 -7.14
CA ASP A 445 -5.26 3.88 -7.74
C ASP A 445 -5.17 5.00 -6.69
N SER A 446 -6.13 5.08 -5.75
CA SER A 446 -6.11 6.10 -4.70
C SER A 446 -5.09 5.80 -3.61
N LEU A 447 -4.82 4.51 -3.33
CA LEU A 447 -3.74 4.11 -2.43
C LEU A 447 -2.37 4.54 -2.96
N GLU A 448 -2.11 4.40 -4.26
CA GLU A 448 -0.86 4.89 -4.86
C GLU A 448 -0.74 6.41 -4.78
N ILE A 449 -1.82 7.16 -5.05
CA ILE A 449 -1.82 8.62 -4.91
C ILE A 449 -1.56 9.02 -3.45
N LEU A 450 -2.16 8.32 -2.49
CA LEU A 450 -1.95 8.56 -1.07
C LEU A 450 -0.49 8.29 -0.69
N LEU A 451 0.10 7.20 -1.19
CA LEU A 451 1.51 6.87 -1.00
C LEU A 451 2.42 7.96 -1.54
N ASP A 452 2.19 8.45 -2.76
CA ASP A 452 2.97 9.54 -3.36
C ASP A 452 2.90 10.82 -2.50
N ILE A 453 1.70 11.21 -2.05
CA ILE A 453 1.52 12.42 -1.23
C ILE A 453 2.21 12.26 0.14
N LEU A 454 2.09 11.10 0.78
CA LEU A 454 2.70 10.84 2.08
C LEU A 454 4.21 10.58 1.97
N ALA A 455 4.70 10.14 0.81
CA ALA A 455 6.13 10.01 0.50
C ALA A 455 6.80 11.40 0.50
N ASP A 456 6.16 12.39 -0.13
CA ASP A 456 6.65 13.77 -0.24
C ASP A 456 6.42 14.62 1.03
N TYR A 457 5.63 14.14 1.99
CA TYR A 457 5.35 14.87 3.22
C TYR A 457 6.60 14.98 4.12
N SER A 458 7.03 16.22 4.38
CA SER A 458 8.23 16.55 5.18
C SER A 458 7.99 16.62 6.69
N GLY A 459 6.74 16.50 7.13
CA GLY A 459 6.39 16.48 8.55
C GLY A 459 6.56 15.09 9.14
N THR A 460 6.05 14.91 10.35
CA THR A 460 6.15 13.62 11.05
C THR A 460 4.87 12.86 10.87
N LEU A 461 4.97 11.58 10.52
CA LEU A 461 3.85 10.76 10.14
C LEU A 461 3.75 9.55 11.07
N ILE A 462 2.59 9.33 11.64
CA ILE A 462 2.24 8.11 12.36
C ILE A 462 1.09 7.45 11.62
N VAL A 463 1.31 6.25 11.08
CA VAL A 463 0.26 5.49 10.39
C VAL A 463 0.00 4.21 11.16
N VAL A 464 -1.27 3.98 11.51
CA VAL A 464 -1.77 2.66 11.85
C VAL A 464 -2.31 2.05 10.58
N SER A 465 -1.77 0.92 10.15
CA SER A 465 -2.33 0.17 9.03
C SER A 465 -2.03 -1.30 9.20
N HIS A 466 -2.89 -2.13 8.64
CA HIS A 466 -2.65 -3.55 8.44
C HIS A 466 -2.11 -3.90 7.05
N ASP A 467 -2.04 -2.92 6.14
CA ASP A 467 -1.52 -3.10 4.78
C ASP A 467 0.01 -3.12 4.80
N ARG A 468 0.57 -4.27 4.38
CA ARG A 468 2.00 -4.55 4.44
C ARG A 468 2.77 -3.75 3.39
N ASP A 469 2.30 -3.73 2.14
CA ASP A 469 2.95 -2.98 1.03
C ASP A 469 2.93 -1.48 1.34
N PHE A 470 1.83 -0.99 1.91
CA PHE A 470 1.72 0.41 2.33
C PHE A 470 2.76 0.78 3.39
N LEU A 471 2.93 -0.06 4.42
CA LEU A 471 3.90 0.18 5.49
C LEU A 471 5.34 0.09 4.97
N ASP A 472 5.67 -0.94 4.17
CA ASP A 472 7.03 -1.14 3.65
C ASP A 472 7.50 0.03 2.76
N ARG A 473 6.61 0.62 1.97
CA ARG A 473 6.95 1.76 1.10
C ARG A 473 7.09 3.08 1.84
N LEU A 474 6.39 3.26 2.96
CA LEU A 474 6.23 4.56 3.61
C LEU A 474 7.02 4.71 4.91
N VAL A 475 7.15 3.64 5.68
CA VAL A 475 7.57 3.68 7.07
C VAL A 475 9.08 3.45 7.20
N THR A 476 9.72 4.23 8.07
CA THR A 476 11.14 4.08 8.42
C THR A 476 11.36 3.33 9.73
N ARG A 477 10.33 3.26 10.57
CA ARG A 477 10.37 2.68 11.91
C ARG A 477 9.00 2.13 12.29
N THR A 478 8.95 0.89 12.77
CA THR A 478 7.71 0.18 13.05
C THR A 478 7.59 -0.12 14.54
N LEU A 479 6.48 0.30 15.14
CA LEU A 479 6.09 -0.03 16.51
C LEU A 479 5.13 -1.22 16.49
N VAL A 480 5.55 -2.34 17.08
CA VAL A 480 4.77 -3.57 17.08
C VAL A 480 4.21 -3.88 18.46
N PHE A 481 2.89 -3.88 18.56
CA PHE A 481 2.12 -4.22 19.75
C PHE A 481 1.87 -5.72 19.78
N ALA A 482 2.65 -6.46 20.56
CA ALA A 482 2.53 -7.90 20.71
C ALA A 482 2.56 -8.30 22.20
N GLN A 483 1.60 -9.10 22.63
CA GLN A 483 1.57 -9.72 23.98
C GLN A 483 1.72 -8.71 25.14
N GLY A 484 1.16 -7.50 25.02
CA GLY A 484 1.22 -6.45 26.04
C GLY A 484 2.57 -5.74 26.15
N LYS A 485 3.47 -5.92 25.17
CA LYS A 485 4.70 -5.15 25.01
C LYS A 485 4.74 -4.45 23.66
N ILE A 486 5.41 -3.30 23.64
CA ILE A 486 5.65 -2.54 22.41
C ILE A 486 7.11 -2.76 22.02
N HIS A 487 7.32 -3.36 20.85
CA HIS A 487 8.63 -3.53 20.25
C HIS A 487 8.88 -2.40 19.26
N ASP A 488 10.04 -1.78 19.37
CA ASP A 488 10.45 -0.69 18.51
C ASP A 488 11.52 -1.19 17.54
N LEU A 489 11.17 -1.25 16.26
CA LEU A 489 12.00 -1.81 15.21
C LEU A 489 12.28 -0.75 14.15
N THR A 490 13.53 -0.69 13.68
CA THR A 490 13.91 0.10 12.52
C THR A 490 13.58 -0.69 11.25
N GLY A 491 12.92 -0.06 10.28
CA GLY A 491 12.50 -0.69 9.04
C GLY A 491 10.99 -0.93 8.92
N GLY A 492 10.62 -1.63 7.84
CA GLY A 492 9.23 -1.90 7.45
C GLY A 492 8.64 -3.15 8.12
N TYR A 493 7.57 -3.65 7.53
CA TYR A 493 6.93 -4.92 7.92
C TYR A 493 7.79 -6.14 7.57
N GLU A 494 8.49 -6.15 6.43
CA GLU A 494 9.38 -7.27 6.07
C GLU A 494 10.48 -7.48 7.12
N ASP A 495 11.07 -6.40 7.63
CA ASP A 495 12.10 -6.43 8.67
C ASP A 495 11.55 -7.00 10.00
N TYR A 496 10.31 -6.66 10.34
CA TYR A 496 9.59 -7.25 11.47
C TYR A 496 9.45 -8.76 11.32
N LYS A 497 9.05 -9.24 10.14
CA LYS A 497 8.89 -10.66 9.87
C LYS A 497 10.22 -11.40 9.99
N GLN A 498 11.31 -10.81 9.50
CA GLN A 498 12.65 -11.37 9.66
C GLN A 498 13.07 -11.44 11.14
N TYR A 499 12.81 -10.40 11.93
CA TYR A 499 13.14 -10.39 13.35
C TYR A 499 12.40 -11.49 14.14
N PHE A 500 11.12 -11.72 13.85
CA PHE A 500 10.32 -12.75 14.52
C PHE A 500 10.61 -14.17 14.02
N THR A 501 10.94 -14.35 12.74
CA THR A 501 11.34 -15.66 12.19
C THR A 501 12.77 -16.05 12.57
N ALA A 502 13.68 -15.09 12.70
CA ALA A 502 15.06 -15.31 13.12
C ALA A 502 15.23 -15.43 14.65
N SER A 503 14.22 -15.04 15.43
CA SER A 503 14.21 -15.29 16.87
C SER A 503 13.94 -16.77 17.13
N PRO A 504 14.92 -17.57 17.62
CA PRO A 504 14.63 -18.94 18.00
C PRO A 504 13.66 -18.88 19.17
N THR A 505 12.54 -19.59 19.02
CA THR A 505 11.60 -19.95 20.09
C THR A 505 12.35 -20.11 21.41
N ILE A 506 12.16 -19.14 22.32
CA ILE A 506 12.60 -19.27 23.71
C ILE A 506 11.75 -20.38 24.31
N LYS A 507 12.26 -21.61 24.24
CA LYS A 507 11.77 -22.72 25.04
C LYS A 507 11.84 -22.27 26.50
N LYS A 508 10.66 -22.03 27.09
CA LYS A 508 10.46 -21.96 28.53
C LYS A 508 10.95 -23.27 29.13
N THR A 509 12.21 -23.32 29.57
CA THR A 509 12.63 -24.22 30.63
C THR A 509 12.76 -23.40 31.89
N SER A 510 11.70 -23.42 32.68
CA SER A 510 11.65 -22.94 34.05
C SER A 510 12.62 -23.75 34.91
N LYS A 511 13.65 -23.10 35.44
CA LYS A 511 14.22 -23.45 36.75
C LYS A 511 14.26 -22.18 37.60
N PRO A 512 13.79 -22.23 38.87
CA PRO A 512 13.72 -21.06 39.71
C PRO A 512 15.13 -20.76 40.25
N ILE A 513 15.59 -19.53 40.08
CA ILE A 513 16.78 -19.04 40.78
C ILE A 513 16.37 -17.79 41.56
N THR A 514 16.45 -17.96 42.86
CA THR A 514 16.36 -17.00 43.95
C THR A 514 17.27 -15.80 43.74
N LEU A 515 16.73 -14.62 44.06
CA LEU A 515 17.41 -13.33 44.09
C LEU A 515 18.53 -13.34 45.13
N THR A 516 19.77 -13.01 44.74
CA THR A 516 20.74 -12.32 45.59
C THR A 516 21.86 -11.65 44.79
N SER A 517 21.99 -10.34 45.03
CA SER A 517 23.20 -9.49 45.04
C SER A 517 24.09 -9.25 43.79
N SER A 518 24.08 -7.96 43.40
CA SER A 518 25.21 -7.08 43.03
C SER A 518 25.75 -7.07 41.58
N PRO A 519 26.13 -5.88 41.07
CA PRO A 519 26.29 -5.62 39.65
C PRO A 519 27.71 -5.98 39.18
N LYS A 520 27.83 -6.67 38.04
CA LYS A 520 29.09 -6.87 37.35
C LYS A 520 29.06 -6.23 35.97
N GLU A 521 30.12 -5.44 35.79
CA GLU A 521 30.61 -4.70 34.65
C GLU A 521 30.36 -5.32 33.27
N THR A 522 30.11 -4.41 32.33
CA THR A 522 30.10 -4.57 30.89
C THR A 522 31.29 -5.39 30.37
N GLN A 523 31.04 -6.59 29.89
CA GLN A 523 31.96 -7.31 29.03
C GLN A 523 31.75 -6.87 27.58
N ASN A 524 32.65 -5.99 27.10
CA ASN A 524 32.88 -5.79 25.68
C ASN A 524 33.19 -7.15 25.03
N LYS A 525 32.34 -7.61 24.11
CA LYS A 525 32.64 -8.73 23.23
C LYS A 525 33.90 -8.38 22.43
N LYS A 526 35.05 -8.93 22.85
CA LYS A 526 36.29 -8.85 22.07
C LYS A 526 36.07 -9.64 20.77
N LEU A 527 36.17 -8.96 19.63
CA LEU A 527 36.30 -9.56 18.31
C LEU A 527 37.37 -10.66 18.36
N SER A 528 37.09 -11.84 17.79
CA SER A 528 38.05 -12.95 17.74
C SER A 528 39.39 -12.47 17.16
N TYR A 529 40.51 -12.93 17.71
CA TYR A 529 41.89 -12.53 17.37
C TYR A 529 42.16 -12.51 15.85
N LYS A 530 41.46 -13.35 15.09
CA LYS A 530 41.51 -13.41 13.62
C LYS A 530 40.95 -12.14 12.96
N TYR A 531 39.87 -11.56 13.48
CA TYR A 531 39.23 -10.35 12.94
C TYR A 531 39.97 -9.07 13.37
N GLN A 532 40.55 -9.04 14.58
CA GLN A 532 41.41 -7.94 15.00
C GLN A 532 42.64 -7.80 14.11
N ARG A 533 43.31 -8.91 13.79
CA ARG A 533 44.45 -8.91 12.88
C ARG A 533 44.06 -8.48 11.45
N LEU A 534 42.89 -8.88 10.97
CA LEU A 534 42.38 -8.45 9.65
C LEU A 534 42.08 -6.94 9.61
N LEU A 535 41.49 -6.36 10.67
CA LEU A 535 41.28 -4.91 10.77
C LEU A 535 42.58 -4.10 10.76
N GLU A 536 43.68 -4.67 11.25
CA GLU A 536 45.00 -4.03 11.21
C GLU A 536 45.69 -4.16 9.83
N THR A 537 45.46 -5.25 9.10
CA THR A 537 46.13 -5.50 7.81
C THR A 537 45.39 -4.93 6.61
N LEU A 538 44.04 -5.00 6.60
CA LEU A 538 43.21 -4.59 5.47
C LEU A 538 43.41 -3.13 5.02
N PRO A 539 43.51 -2.13 5.92
CA PRO A 539 43.73 -0.73 5.50
C PRO A 539 45.02 -0.56 4.70
N ASN A 540 46.10 -1.22 5.14
CA ASN A 540 47.39 -1.17 4.45
C ASN A 540 47.37 -1.86 3.07
N GLU A 541 46.52 -2.86 2.88
CA GLU A 541 46.35 -3.55 1.59
C GLU A 541 45.48 -2.72 0.63
N ILE A 542 44.44 -2.07 1.15
CA ILE A 542 43.59 -1.15 0.39
C ILE A 542 44.43 0.04 -0.12
N ASP A 543 45.21 0.69 0.76
CA ASP A 543 46.07 1.82 0.39
C ASP A 543 47.08 1.46 -0.71
N LYS A 544 47.66 0.25 -0.65
CA LYS A 544 48.59 -0.24 -1.68
C LYS A 544 47.88 -0.48 -3.01
N LEU A 545 46.68 -1.05 -2.99
CA LEU A 545 45.89 -1.28 -4.20
C LEU A 545 45.43 0.04 -4.82
N GLU A 546 44.96 1.00 -4.03
CA GLU A 546 44.61 2.34 -4.53
C GLU A 546 45.80 3.06 -5.18
N ALA A 547 46.98 2.96 -4.57
CA ALA A 547 48.21 3.52 -5.16
C ALA A 547 48.57 2.83 -6.49
N SER A 548 48.39 1.51 -6.58
CA SER A 548 48.63 0.75 -7.82
C SER A 548 47.63 1.11 -8.93
N ILE A 549 46.34 1.26 -8.59
CA ILE A 549 45.29 1.66 -9.54
C ILE A 549 45.58 3.06 -10.08
N LYS A 550 45.93 4.03 -9.21
CA LYS A 550 46.32 5.38 -9.64
C LYS A 550 47.53 5.37 -10.56
N ALA A 551 48.52 4.50 -10.32
CA ALA A 551 49.69 4.36 -11.18
C ALA A 551 49.34 3.77 -12.55
N LEU A 552 48.44 2.75 -12.60
CA LEU A 552 47.97 2.15 -13.85
C LEU A 552 47.07 3.10 -14.65
N GLU A 553 46.20 3.87 -13.98
CA GLU A 553 45.37 4.91 -14.61
C GLU A 553 46.23 5.99 -15.25
N LYS A 554 47.27 6.47 -14.55
CA LYS A 554 48.23 7.44 -15.09
C LYS A 554 48.99 6.91 -16.31
N GLN A 555 49.28 5.60 -16.35
CA GLN A 555 49.90 4.98 -17.54
C GLN A 555 48.91 4.88 -18.73
N LEU A 556 47.61 4.78 -18.48
CA LEU A 556 46.59 4.73 -19.53
C LEU A 556 46.19 6.11 -20.07
N GLU A 557 46.45 7.18 -19.31
CA GLU A 557 46.26 8.58 -19.76
C GLU A 557 47.24 8.96 -20.89
N ASP A 558 48.40 8.29 -20.99
CA ASP A 558 49.37 8.52 -22.05
C ASP A 558 48.82 8.06 -23.41
N SER A 559 48.35 9.03 -24.21
CA SER A 559 47.67 8.80 -25.49
C SER A 559 48.54 8.11 -26.55
N ASN A 560 49.86 8.12 -26.37
CA ASN A 560 50.84 7.46 -27.25
C ASN A 560 51.06 5.98 -26.93
N LEU A 561 50.62 5.47 -25.76
CA LEU A 561 50.90 4.10 -25.32
C LEU A 561 50.10 3.06 -26.12
N TYR A 562 48.86 3.41 -26.50
CA TYR A 562 48.02 2.57 -27.37
C TYR A 562 48.60 2.41 -28.78
N LEU A 563 49.13 3.50 -29.35
CA LEU A 563 49.72 3.49 -30.69
C LEU A 563 51.07 2.77 -30.74
N ALA A 564 51.87 2.87 -29.66
CA ALA A 564 53.20 2.29 -29.60
C ALA A 564 53.20 0.78 -29.30
N ASN A 565 52.30 0.28 -28.44
CA ASN A 565 52.26 -1.14 -28.05
C ASN A 565 50.85 -1.59 -27.60
N PRO A 566 49.99 -2.06 -28.52
CA PRO A 566 48.62 -2.51 -28.22
C PRO A 566 48.54 -3.65 -27.20
N GLN A 567 49.53 -4.56 -27.20
CA GLN A 567 49.57 -5.67 -26.25
C GLN A 567 49.80 -5.20 -24.80
N LYS A 568 50.67 -4.20 -24.62
CA LYS A 568 50.98 -3.65 -23.29
C LYS A 568 49.79 -2.86 -22.73
N TYR A 569 49.08 -2.13 -23.58
CA TYR A 569 47.84 -1.44 -23.21
C TYR A 569 46.76 -2.42 -22.72
N ASN A 570 46.55 -3.52 -23.44
CA ASN A 570 45.58 -4.55 -23.03
C ASN A 570 45.99 -5.25 -21.72
N GLN A 571 47.28 -5.46 -21.48
CA GLN A 571 47.79 -6.01 -20.21
C GLN A 571 47.53 -5.04 -19.04
N ILE A 572 47.80 -3.74 -19.21
CA ILE A 572 47.55 -2.73 -18.18
C ILE A 572 46.04 -2.57 -17.91
N SER A 573 45.22 -2.56 -18.96
CA SER A 573 43.76 -2.48 -18.83
C SER A 573 43.17 -3.69 -18.09
N THR A 574 43.64 -4.90 -18.39
CA THR A 574 43.21 -6.13 -17.69
C THR A 574 43.68 -6.17 -16.24
N GLN A 575 44.90 -5.71 -15.95
CA GLN A 575 45.38 -5.55 -14.57
C GLN A 575 44.55 -4.55 -13.77
N LEU A 576 44.23 -3.39 -14.35
CA LEU A 576 43.39 -2.37 -13.70
C LEU A 576 42.01 -2.92 -13.34
N VAL A 577 41.36 -3.65 -14.26
CA VAL A 577 40.05 -4.28 -13.99
C VAL A 577 40.14 -5.30 -12.84
N ASN A 578 41.21 -6.10 -12.79
CA ASN A 578 41.40 -7.08 -11.72
C ASN A 578 41.70 -6.41 -10.37
N ASP A 579 42.50 -5.35 -10.35
CA ASP A 579 42.84 -4.64 -9.12
C ASP A 579 41.63 -3.86 -8.56
N LYS A 580 40.77 -3.29 -9.42
CA LYS A 580 39.48 -2.70 -9.00
C LYS A 580 38.54 -3.75 -8.39
N LYS A 581 38.43 -4.93 -8.97
CA LYS A 581 37.62 -6.03 -8.39
C LYS A 581 38.14 -6.47 -7.02
N LYS A 582 39.46 -6.61 -6.86
CA LYS A 582 40.06 -6.95 -5.56
C LYS A 582 39.86 -5.88 -4.50
N LEU A 583 39.92 -4.60 -4.91
CA LEU A 583 39.64 -3.48 -4.01
C LEU A 583 38.19 -3.53 -3.51
N ASP A 584 37.22 -3.76 -4.40
CA ASP A 584 35.80 -3.91 -4.02
C ASP A 584 35.58 -5.10 -3.07
N GLU A 585 36.24 -6.24 -3.30
CA GLU A 585 36.19 -7.40 -2.40
C GLU A 585 36.75 -7.09 -1.00
N LEU A 586 37.89 -6.39 -0.91
CA LEU A 586 38.52 -6.02 0.36
C LEU A 586 37.72 -4.95 1.11
N LEU A 587 37.12 -3.98 0.41
CA LEU A 587 36.25 -2.98 1.00
C LEU A 587 34.98 -3.61 1.59
N ASN A 588 34.37 -4.57 0.87
CA ASN A 588 33.23 -5.32 1.38
C ASN A 588 33.61 -6.16 2.60
N GLN A 589 34.77 -6.82 2.59
CA GLN A 589 35.27 -7.55 3.76
C GLN A 589 35.50 -6.62 4.95
N TRP A 590 36.09 -5.44 4.74
CA TRP A 590 36.31 -4.45 5.79
C TRP A 590 34.99 -3.94 6.39
N LEU A 591 34.00 -3.61 5.55
CA LEU A 591 32.66 -3.19 5.97
C LEU A 591 31.95 -4.27 6.81
N THR A 592 32.02 -5.54 6.39
CA THR A 592 31.38 -6.65 7.13
C THR A 592 32.02 -6.94 8.48
N ILE A 593 33.30 -6.58 8.68
CA ILE A 593 33.99 -6.77 9.97
C ILE A 593 33.75 -5.56 10.89
N GLN A 594 33.46 -4.38 10.32
CA GLN A 594 33.18 -3.15 11.06
C GLN A 594 31.71 -3.04 11.51
N SER A 595 30.76 -3.58 10.74
CA SER A 595 29.34 -3.73 11.08
C SER A 595 29.11 -4.81 12.14
#